data_AF-A0A7J8D7M0-F1
#
_entry.id   AF-A0A7J8D7M0-F1
#
_cell.length_a   1.000
_cell.length_b   1.000
_cell.length_c   1.000
_cell.angle_alpha   90.00
_cell.angle_beta   90.00
_cell.angle_gamma   90.00
#
_symmetry.space_group_name_H-M   'P 1'
#
loop_
_entity.id
_entity.type
_entity.pdbx_description
1 polymer ?
#
loop_
_entity_poly.entity_id
_entity_poly.type
_entity_poly.pdbx_seq_one_letter_code
_entity_poly.pdbx_strand_id
1 'polypeptide(L)'
;MEDHLEILEWTLRVRHISPTAPDTLGCYPFYKTDPFILLECPHVYFCGSAPRFGSKVIRGPEGQTVLLVAVPDFSATQTACLVNLRHLACQPISFSGFGAEDDDLESLGLGP
;
A
#
# COMPACT_ATOMS: atom_id res chain seq x y z
N MET A 1 12.49 -4.59 -8.17
CA MET A 1 12.02 -3.62 -7.15
C MET A 1 11.32 -4.42 -6.08
N GLU A 2 11.73 -4.28 -4.82
CA GLU A 2 11.10 -4.98 -3.68
C GLU A 2 10.19 -4.05 -2.87
N ASP A 3 10.41 -2.73 -2.97
CA ASP A 3 9.59 -1.73 -2.30
C ASP A 3 8.28 -1.50 -3.07
N HIS A 4 7.18 -1.87 -2.42
CA HIS A 4 5.83 -1.71 -2.97
C HIS A 4 5.46 -0.24 -3.18
N LEU A 5 6.01 0.65 -2.36
CA LEU A 5 5.77 2.09 -2.49
C LEU A 5 6.51 2.69 -3.69
N GLU A 6 7.68 2.15 -4.03
CA GLU A 6 8.42 2.51 -5.25
C GLU A 6 7.70 2.00 -6.50
N ILE A 7 7.21 0.76 -6.48
CA ILE A 7 6.42 0.19 -7.59
C ILE A 7 5.14 1.01 -7.80
N LEU A 8 4.44 1.37 -6.72
CA LEU A 8 3.24 2.21 -6.79
C LEU A 8 3.52 3.61 -7.34
N GLU A 9 4.66 4.21 -6.99
CA GLU A 9 5.08 5.46 -7.61
C GLU A 9 5.36 5.26 -9.10
N TRP A 10 6.02 4.16 -9.46
CA TRP A 10 6.37 3.87 -10.85
C TRP A 10 5.12 3.70 -11.72
N THR A 11 4.09 2.95 -11.27
CA THR A 11 2.83 2.80 -12.01
C THR A 11 2.13 4.14 -12.23
N LEU A 12 2.18 5.04 -11.24
CA LEU A 12 1.67 6.40 -11.35
C LEU A 12 2.47 7.23 -12.37
N ARG A 13 3.80 7.14 -12.35
CA ARG A 13 4.68 7.85 -13.30
C ARG A 13 4.48 7.42 -14.75
N VAL A 14 4.25 6.13 -15.00
CA VAL A 14 3.95 5.62 -16.35
C VAL A 14 2.48 5.79 -16.73
N ARG A 15 1.65 6.39 -15.84
CA ARG A 15 0.21 6.62 -16.03
C ARG A 15 -0.60 5.36 -16.36
N HIS A 16 -0.17 4.22 -15.85
CA HIS A 16 -0.81 2.93 -16.12
C HIS A 16 -0.87 2.11 -14.84
N ILE A 17 -2.09 1.76 -14.40
CA ILE A 17 -2.34 1.08 -13.13
C ILE A 17 -1.72 -0.32 -13.13
N SER A 18 -1.83 -1.05 -14.24
CA SER A 18 -1.34 -2.43 -14.35
C SER A 18 -0.71 -2.69 -15.72
N PRO A 19 0.50 -2.18 -16.00
CA PRO A 19 1.13 -2.26 -17.33
C PRO A 19 1.49 -3.69 -17.77
N THR A 20 1.39 -4.66 -16.87
CA THR A 20 1.67 -6.07 -17.13
C THR A 20 0.41 -6.88 -17.49
N ALA A 21 -0.76 -6.24 -17.52
CA ALA A 21 -1.98 -6.81 -18.09
C ALA A 21 -2.03 -6.51 -19.60
N PRO A 22 -2.47 -7.45 -20.45
CA PRO A 22 -3.01 -8.78 -20.15
C PRO A 22 -1.95 -9.90 -19.96
N ASP A 23 -0.68 -9.64 -20.29
CA ASP A 23 0.33 -10.67 -20.54
C ASP A 23 0.63 -11.57 -19.34
N THR A 24 0.67 -11.00 -18.12
CA THR A 24 0.95 -11.73 -16.87
C THR A 24 -0.18 -11.65 -15.85
N LEU A 25 -1.02 -10.62 -15.96
CA LEU A 25 -2.22 -10.45 -15.16
C LEU A 25 -3.43 -10.47 -16.10
N GLY A 26 -4.28 -11.48 -15.95
CA GLY A 26 -5.48 -11.59 -16.76
C GLY A 26 -6.40 -10.38 -16.60
N CYS A 27 -6.89 -9.84 -17.71
CA CYS A 27 -7.89 -8.78 -17.73
C CYS A 27 -9.00 -9.09 -18.74
N TYR A 28 -10.11 -8.38 -18.62
CA TYR A 28 -11.17 -8.45 -19.62
C TYR A 28 -10.68 -7.87 -20.96
N PRO A 29 -11.06 -8.45 -22.11
CA PRO A 29 -10.67 -7.93 -23.42
C PRO A 29 -11.44 -6.65 -23.77
N PHE A 30 -10.94 -5.51 -23.29
CA PHE A 30 -11.47 -4.20 -23.65
C PHE A 30 -11.10 -3.86 -25.11
N TYR A 31 -12.09 -3.42 -25.91
CA TYR A 31 -11.95 -3.23 -27.35
C TYR A 31 -11.93 -1.76 -27.79
N LYS A 32 -12.34 -0.83 -26.92
CA LYS A 32 -12.41 0.62 -27.22
C LYS A 32 -11.38 1.44 -26.46
N THR A 33 -11.26 1.19 -25.18
CA THR A 33 -10.47 2.02 -24.26
C THR A 33 -9.94 1.15 -23.16
N ASP A 34 -8.66 1.34 -22.83
CA ASP A 34 -8.02 0.67 -21.71
C ASP A 34 -8.38 1.40 -20.40
N PRO A 35 -9.08 0.76 -19.45
CA PRO A 35 -9.46 1.38 -18.19
C PRO A 35 -8.29 1.53 -17.20
N PHE A 36 -7.13 0.93 -17.46
CA PHE A 36 -5.96 1.04 -16.58
C PHE A 36 -5.14 2.31 -16.83
N ILE A 37 -5.45 3.07 -17.88
CA ILE A 37 -4.81 4.36 -18.14
C ILE A 37 -5.36 5.43 -17.19
N LEU A 38 -4.46 6.10 -16.45
CA LEU A 38 -4.82 7.23 -15.59
C LEU A 38 -5.03 8.49 -16.42
N LEU A 39 -6.30 8.86 -16.64
CA LEU A 39 -6.68 10.07 -17.38
C LEU A 39 -6.43 11.35 -16.58
N GLU A 40 -6.64 11.30 -15.27
CA GLU A 40 -6.43 12.40 -14.33
C GLU A 40 -5.44 12.01 -13.23
N CYS A 41 -4.76 13.00 -12.65
CA CYS A 41 -3.83 12.77 -11.55
C CYS A 41 -4.61 12.65 -10.23
N PRO A 42 -4.58 11.50 -9.53
CA PRO A 42 -5.32 11.32 -8.29
C PRO A 42 -4.69 12.09 -7.12
N HIS A 43 -5.51 12.55 -6.17
CA HIS A 43 -5.00 13.15 -4.92
C HIS A 43 -4.38 12.12 -3.97
N VAL A 44 -4.91 10.90 -3.98
CA VAL A 44 -4.45 9.76 -3.19
C VAL A 44 -4.42 8.53 -4.09
N TYR A 45 -3.31 7.80 -4.09
CA TYR A 45 -3.13 6.57 -4.87
C TYR A 45 -2.59 5.49 -3.93
N PHE A 46 -3.26 4.34 -3.85
CA PHE A 46 -2.94 3.31 -2.86
C PHE A 46 -2.93 1.90 -3.46
N CYS A 47 -2.14 1.02 -2.85
CA CYS A 47 -2.18 -0.43 -3.08
C CYS A 47 -2.57 -1.16 -1.80
N GLY A 48 -3.17 -2.35 -1.97
CA GLY A 48 -3.55 -3.24 -0.87
C GLY A 48 -2.53 -4.36 -0.65
N SER A 49 -2.74 -5.12 0.43
CA SER A 49 -2.00 -6.35 0.75
C SER A 49 -0.48 -6.22 0.70
N ALA A 50 0.05 -5.04 1.03
CA ALA A 50 1.49 -4.84 1.11
C ALA A 50 2.06 -5.59 2.33
N PRO A 51 3.30 -6.09 2.28
CA PRO A 51 3.91 -6.77 3.43
C PRO A 51 4.16 -5.84 4.62
N ARG A 52 4.18 -4.52 4.40
CA ARG A 52 4.37 -3.48 5.43
C ARG A 52 3.67 -2.20 5.01
N PHE A 53 3.33 -1.38 6.02
CA PHE A 53 2.81 -0.04 5.80
C PHE A 53 3.85 0.85 5.14
N GLY A 54 3.42 1.67 4.19
CA GLY A 54 4.23 2.73 3.58
C GLY A 54 3.38 3.93 3.18
N SER A 55 3.91 5.13 3.34
CA SER A 55 3.24 6.36 2.92
C SER A 55 4.26 7.39 2.46
N LYS A 56 3.98 8.07 1.34
CA LYS A 56 4.86 9.12 0.80
C LYS A 56 4.04 10.13 0.01
N VAL A 57 4.38 11.40 0.14
CA VAL A 57 3.85 12.45 -0.74
C VAL A 57 4.84 12.69 -1.87
N ILE A 58 4.36 12.68 -3.12
CA ILE A 58 5.15 13.02 -4.29
C ILE A 58 4.59 14.28 -4.96
N ARG A 59 5.43 14.95 -5.76
CA ARG A 59 5.07 16.14 -6.52
C ARG A 59 5.25 15.91 -8.01
N GLY A 60 4.25 16.34 -8.78
CA GLY A 60 4.28 16.37 -10.24
C GLY A 60 4.92 17.64 -10.79
N PRO A 61 5.27 17.65 -12.09
CA PRO A 61 5.92 18.79 -12.75
C PRO A 61 5.05 20.05 -12.82
N GLU A 62 3.72 19.92 -12.78
CA GLU A 62 2.79 21.06 -12.81
C GLU A 62 2.26 21.40 -11.40
N GLY A 63 3.00 21.02 -10.35
CA GLY A 63 2.62 21.29 -8.97
C GLY A 63 1.55 20.35 -8.42
N GLN A 64 1.19 19.27 -9.14
CA GLN A 64 0.32 18.23 -8.59
C GLN A 64 0.93 17.64 -7.33
N THR A 65 0.09 17.27 -6.37
CA THR A 65 0.52 16.61 -5.13
C THR A 65 -0.29 15.33 -4.95
N VAL A 66 0.40 14.21 -4.77
CA VAL A 66 -0.23 12.89 -4.63
C VAL A 66 0.28 12.20 -3.38
N LEU A 67 -0.64 11.75 -2.53
CA LEU A 67 -0.35 10.86 -1.42
C LEU A 67 -0.34 9.41 -1.90
N LEU A 68 0.80 8.75 -1.81
CA LEU A 68 0.95 7.32 -2.03
C LEU A 68 0.79 6.56 -0.71
N VAL A 69 -0.01 5.49 -0.71
CA VAL A 69 -0.19 4.63 0.47
C VAL A 69 -0.07 3.14 0.10
N ALA A 70 0.86 2.44 0.72
CA ALA A 70 0.91 0.98 0.72
C ALA A 70 0.19 0.48 1.97
N VAL A 71 -1.04 -0.02 1.79
CA VAL A 71 -1.87 -0.54 2.88
C VAL A 71 -1.36 -1.94 3.25
N PRO A 72 -0.95 -2.18 4.50
CA PRO A 72 -0.41 -3.47 4.89
C PRO A 72 -1.49 -4.55 4.90
N ASP A 73 -1.08 -5.81 4.74
CA ASP A 73 -1.97 -6.94 4.98
C ASP A 73 -2.41 -6.99 6.44
N PHE A 74 -3.71 -6.82 6.68
CA PHE A 74 -4.27 -6.80 8.02
C PHE A 74 -4.14 -8.17 8.70
N SER A 75 -4.21 -9.27 7.94
CA SER A 75 -4.14 -10.62 8.50
C SER A 75 -2.79 -10.88 9.18
N ALA A 76 -1.70 -10.42 8.56
CA ALA A 76 -0.36 -10.57 9.12
C ALA A 76 0.04 -9.45 10.10
N THR A 77 -0.39 -8.21 9.86
CA THR A 77 0.14 -7.03 10.57
C THR A 77 -0.80 -6.42 11.59
N GLN A 78 -2.08 -6.80 11.58
CA GLN A 78 -3.14 -6.19 12.40
C GLN A 78 -3.14 -4.65 12.32
N THR A 79 -2.75 -4.11 11.16
CA THR A 79 -2.53 -2.67 10.96
C THR A 79 -3.45 -2.13 9.86
N ALA A 80 -4.10 -1.01 10.12
CA ALA A 80 -4.91 -0.24 9.17
C ALA A 80 -4.33 1.17 8.96
N CYS A 81 -4.82 1.89 7.95
CA CYS A 81 -4.35 3.25 7.61
C CYS A 81 -5.45 4.29 7.81
N LEU A 82 -5.14 5.39 8.49
CA LEU A 82 -6.03 6.55 8.65
C LEU A 82 -5.47 7.74 7.88
N VAL A 83 -6.24 8.21 6.89
CA VAL A 83 -5.86 9.36 6.04
C VAL A 83 -6.63 10.61 6.46
N ASN A 84 -5.91 11.67 6.81
CA ASN A 84 -6.52 12.97 7.05
C ASN A 84 -6.77 13.69 5.72
N LEU A 85 -8.04 13.95 5.39
CA LEU A 85 -8.43 14.55 4.11
C LEU A 85 -8.10 16.04 3.97
N ARG A 86 -7.82 16.76 5.06
CA ARG A 86 -7.46 18.19 5.01
C ARG A 86 -6.00 18.41 4.62
N HIS A 87 -5.10 17.57 5.12
CA HIS A 87 -3.64 17.77 4.95
C HIS A 87 -2.93 16.55 4.38
N LEU A 88 -3.65 15.52 3.94
CA LEU A 88 -3.16 14.32 3.28
C LEU A 88 -2.02 13.61 4.03
N ALA A 89 -2.07 13.61 5.37
CA ALA A 89 -1.19 12.73 6.15
C ALA A 89 -1.87 11.37 6.34
N CYS A 90 -1.07 10.31 6.30
CA CYS A 90 -1.50 8.95 6.56
C CYS A 90 -0.80 8.42 7.82
N GLN A 91 -1.58 7.92 8.78
CA GLN A 91 -1.08 7.34 10.02
C GLN A 91 -1.52 5.88 10.14
N PRO A 92 -0.63 4.94 10.54
CA PRO A 92 -1.02 3.57 10.83
C PRO A 92 -1.76 3.47 12.17
N ILE A 93 -2.72 2.54 12.24
CA ILE A 93 -3.41 2.12 13.46
C ILE A 93 -3.17 0.61 13.58
N SER A 94 -2.43 0.20 14.61
CA SER A 94 -2.15 -1.20 14.89
C SER A 94 -2.97 -1.68 16.08
N PHE A 95 -3.55 -2.86 15.95
CA PHE A 95 -4.34 -3.51 17.00
C PHE A 95 -3.54 -4.70 17.52
N SER A 96 -3.52 -4.89 18.83
CA SER A 96 -3.01 -6.12 19.45
C SER A 96 -3.85 -6.44 20.68
N GLY A 97 -4.00 -7.72 20.95
CA GLY A 97 -4.62 -8.24 22.17
C GLY A 97 -3.60 -9.09 22.92
N PHE A 98 -3.78 -9.23 24.23
CA PHE A 98 -2.98 -10.14 25.04
C PHE A 98 -3.20 -11.58 24.55
N GLY A 99 -2.11 -12.28 24.25
CA GLY A 99 -2.10 -13.71 23.91
C GLY A 99 -1.78 -14.57 25.13
N ALA A 100 -1.66 -15.88 24.93
CA ALA A 100 -0.93 -16.71 25.88
C ALA A 100 0.55 -16.30 25.81
N GLU A 101 0.94 -15.38 26.68
CA GLU A 101 2.33 -15.02 26.90
C GLU A 101 2.93 -16.11 27.79
N ASP A 102 3.88 -16.89 27.27
CA ASP A 102 4.69 -17.84 28.06
C ASP A 102 5.74 -17.09 28.90
N ASP A 103 5.35 -15.98 29.54
CA ASP A 103 6.23 -15.14 30.37
C ASP A 103 6.75 -15.90 31.61
N ASP A 104 6.07 -16.98 32.00
CA ASP A 104 6.47 -17.86 33.09
C ASP A 104 7.63 -18.82 32.70
N LEU A 105 7.84 -19.12 31.41
CA LEU A 105 8.86 -20.08 30.97
C LEU A 105 10.25 -19.45 30.79
N GLU A 106 10.32 -18.18 30.36
CA GLU A 106 11.59 -17.44 30.28
C GLU A 106 12.09 -17.00 31.66
N SER A 107 11.20 -16.64 32.59
CA SER A 107 11.57 -16.25 33.96
C SER A 107 12.04 -17.42 34.83
N LEU A 108 11.62 -18.66 34.50
CA LEU A 108 12.08 -19.89 35.15
C LEU A 108 13.33 -20.51 34.50
N GLY A 109 13.87 -19.92 33.43
CA GLY A 109 15.08 -20.42 32.76
C GLY A 109 14.94 -21.84 32.19
N LEU A 110 13.73 -22.21 31.77
CA LEU A 110 13.40 -23.56 31.28
C LEU A 110 12.91 -23.56 29.82
N GLY A 111 13.46 -22.66 28.99
CA GLY A 111 13.42 -22.80 27.53
C GLY A 111 14.62 -23.62 27.01
N PRO A 112 14.50 -24.34 25.87
CA PRO A 112 15.53 -25.24 25.35
C PRO A 112 16.85 -24.56 24.97
#